data_AF-A0A966BYJ4-F1
#
_entry.id   AF-A0A966BYJ4-F1
#
_cell.length_a   1.000
_cell.length_b   1.000
_cell.length_c   1.000
_cell.angle_alpha   90.00
_cell.angle_beta   90.00
_cell.angle_gamma   90.00
#
_symmetry.space_group_name_H-M   'P 1'
#
loop_
_entity.id
_entity.type
_entity.pdbx_description
1 polymer ?
#
loop_
_entity_poly.entity_id
_entity_poly.type
_entity_poly.pdbx_seq_one_letter_code
_entity_poly.pdbx_strand_id
1 'polypeptide(L)'
;MVNRNHHVFKGHKTLLGSKYVTYGEVELPTRYELFSKSKDGFDWGSNGSGALQLSFSILCQLSTVEFAKEHAINFNTEVVKGLNNRDWILNSVDVLKWIDNHSEKIEIVQQHAEEENKIHDQNKIINAQNKITTAQKKVKPKKSNIVKNICKELGITQKSLAEILEVPEGTVSSWAVKNELPRLGKKAIEFYILSKKNQDIVDSYKNFTKLLATQA
;
A
#
# COMPACT_ATOMS: atom_id res chain seq x y z
N MET A 1 13.10 13.10 -8.34
CA MET A 1 11.81 12.85 -7.65
C MET A 1 12.10 11.88 -6.51
N VAL A 2 12.06 12.34 -5.25
CA VAL A 2 12.38 11.50 -4.08
C VAL A 2 11.30 10.43 -3.92
N ASN A 3 11.70 9.17 -3.75
CA ASN A 3 10.79 8.02 -3.61
C ASN A 3 10.01 8.14 -2.28
N ARG A 4 8.85 8.80 -2.32
CA ARG A 4 7.98 9.14 -1.17
C ARG A 4 7.21 7.94 -0.61
N ASN A 5 7.34 6.75 -1.19
CA ASN A 5 6.42 5.65 -0.96
C ASN A 5 6.66 4.85 0.34
N HIS A 6 7.68 5.18 1.13
CA HIS A 6 8.00 4.44 2.37
C HIS A 6 8.07 5.32 3.63
N HIS A 7 7.76 6.61 3.53
CA HIS A 7 7.73 7.49 4.69
C HIS A 7 6.41 7.36 5.44
N VAL A 8 6.44 7.69 6.72
CA VAL A 8 5.24 7.69 7.56
C VAL A 8 4.96 9.11 8.02
N PHE A 9 3.68 9.42 8.16
CA PHE A 9 3.24 10.56 8.93
C PHE A 9 3.24 10.19 10.40
N LYS A 10 3.76 11.07 11.25
CA LYS A 10 3.75 10.89 12.71
C LYS A 10 3.15 12.12 13.34
N GLY A 11 2.16 11.95 14.21
CA GLY A 11 1.65 13.01 15.06
C GLY A 11 2.04 12.79 16.51
N HIS A 12 2.37 13.86 17.22
CA HIS A 12 2.70 13.87 18.63
C HIS A 12 2.06 15.09 19.31
N LYS A 13 1.32 14.89 20.41
CA LYS A 13 0.90 15.96 21.32
C LYS A 13 1.81 15.99 22.55
N THR A 14 2.43 17.13 22.81
CA THR A 14 3.21 17.35 24.05
C THR A 14 2.29 17.52 25.25
N LEU A 15 2.86 17.42 26.46
CA LEU A 15 2.14 17.63 27.72
C LEU A 15 1.56 19.05 27.85
N LEU A 16 2.22 20.04 27.23
CA LEU A 16 1.77 21.44 27.23
C LEU A 16 0.76 21.75 26.11
N GLY A 17 0.33 20.74 25.36
CA GLY A 17 -0.70 20.88 24.32
C GLY A 17 -0.18 21.28 22.94
N SER A 18 1.13 21.51 22.76
CA SER A 18 1.74 21.71 21.44
C SER A 18 1.63 20.42 20.61
N LYS A 19 1.29 20.57 19.33
CA LYS A 19 0.98 19.46 18.41
C LYS A 19 1.97 19.52 17.24
N TYR A 20 2.67 18.43 17.01
CA TYR A 20 3.66 18.32 15.94
C TYR A 20 3.26 17.19 14.99
N VAL A 21 3.39 17.44 13.70
CA VAL A 21 3.19 16.43 12.67
C VAL A 21 4.41 16.43 11.75
N THR A 22 4.94 15.25 11.49
CA THR A 22 6.10 15.07 10.60
C THR A 22 5.75 14.09 9.47
N TYR A 23 6.45 14.21 8.36
CA TYR A 23 6.46 13.24 7.27
C TYR A 23 7.90 12.80 7.03
N GLY A 24 8.20 11.54 7.38
CA GLY A 24 9.59 11.08 7.50
C GLY A 24 10.28 11.72 8.71
N GLU A 25 11.27 12.57 8.46
CA GLU A 25 12.04 13.30 9.48
C GLU A 25 11.80 14.82 9.45
N VAL A 26 10.90 15.29 8.57
CA VAL A 26 10.64 16.71 8.34
C VAL A 26 9.27 17.09 8.86
N GLU A 27 9.14 18.26 9.46
CA GLU A 27 7.85 18.81 9.88
C GLU A 27 6.92 19.01 8.69
N LEU A 28 5.67 18.57 8.82
CA LEU A 28 4.67 18.69 7.78
C LEU A 28 4.21 20.15 7.70
N PRO A 29 4.35 20.83 6.55
CA PRO A 29 3.90 22.21 6.43
C PRO A 29 2.38 22.31 6.56
N THR A 30 1.90 23.33 7.28
CA THR A 30 0.47 23.58 7.47
C THR A 30 -0.24 24.04 6.22
N ARG A 31 0.48 24.63 5.26
CA ARG A 31 -0.03 25.06 3.94
C ARG A 31 -1.22 26.03 4.03
N TYR A 32 -1.16 26.98 4.97
CA TYR A 32 -2.22 27.98 5.15
C TYR A 32 -2.47 28.81 3.89
N GLU A 33 -1.43 29.02 3.08
CA GLU A 33 -1.49 29.72 1.79
C GLU A 33 -2.37 29.02 0.76
N LEU A 34 -2.55 27.70 0.86
CA LEU A 34 -3.36 26.91 -0.07
C LEU A 34 -4.74 26.57 0.50
N PHE A 35 -4.83 26.39 1.81
CA PHE A 35 -6.04 25.94 2.49
C PHE A 35 -6.03 26.43 3.94
N SER A 36 -6.66 27.57 4.24
CA SER A 36 -6.66 28.16 5.58
C SER A 36 -7.95 27.83 6.34
N LYS A 37 -8.06 26.61 6.88
CA LYS A 37 -9.21 26.22 7.73
C LYS A 37 -8.96 26.39 9.21
N SER A 38 -7.72 26.16 9.66
CA SER A 38 -7.31 26.34 11.06
C SER A 38 -6.44 27.58 11.20
N LYS A 39 -6.54 28.24 12.37
CA LYS A 39 -5.60 29.30 12.79
C LYS A 39 -4.51 28.78 13.73
N ASP A 40 -4.78 27.65 14.40
CA ASP A 40 -3.98 27.13 15.52
C ASP A 40 -3.20 25.87 15.15
N GLY A 41 -2.93 25.64 13.86
CA GLY A 41 -2.18 24.47 13.39
C GLY A 41 -3.03 23.23 13.21
N PHE A 42 -2.36 22.09 13.34
CA PHE A 42 -2.96 20.78 13.18
C PHE A 42 -3.66 20.31 14.45
N ASP A 43 -4.72 19.54 14.26
CA ASP A 43 -5.31 18.71 15.30
C ASP A 43 -5.77 17.38 14.72
N TRP A 44 -6.25 16.48 15.56
CA TRP A 44 -6.70 15.14 15.17
C TRP A 44 -7.65 14.55 16.22
N GLY A 45 -8.35 13.48 15.85
CA GLY A 45 -9.35 12.82 16.71
C GLY A 45 -10.70 13.54 16.75
N SER A 46 -10.94 14.48 15.84
CA SER A 46 -12.21 15.23 15.74
C SER A 46 -12.46 15.68 14.30
N ASN A 47 -13.65 16.22 14.03
CA ASN A 47 -13.98 16.87 12.75
C ASN A 47 -13.69 18.39 12.76
N GLY A 48 -12.88 18.88 13.71
CA GLY A 48 -12.57 20.30 13.87
C GLY A 48 -11.70 20.87 12.73
N SER A 49 -11.56 22.19 12.72
CA SER A 49 -10.76 22.92 11.72
C SER A 49 -9.29 22.47 11.67
N GLY A 50 -8.67 22.21 12.83
CA GLY A 50 -7.29 21.68 12.90
C GLY A 50 -7.14 20.29 12.29
N ALA A 51 -8.13 19.43 12.44
CA ALA A 51 -8.16 18.10 11.82
C ALA A 51 -8.39 18.16 10.31
N LEU A 52 -9.20 19.12 9.87
CA LEU A 52 -9.39 19.39 8.45
C LEU A 52 -8.12 19.97 7.80
N GLN A 53 -7.40 20.85 8.51
CA GLN A 53 -6.11 21.39 8.09
C GLN A 53 -5.05 20.29 7.93
N LEU A 54 -5.02 19.37 8.88
CA LEU A 54 -4.15 18.19 8.84
C LEU A 54 -4.49 17.29 7.65
N SER A 55 -5.78 17.02 7.45
CA SER A 55 -6.28 16.19 6.35
C SER A 55 -5.83 16.71 4.99
N PHE A 56 -6.03 18.01 4.75
CA PHE A 56 -5.56 18.66 3.53
C PHE A 56 -4.04 18.53 3.36
N SER A 57 -3.28 18.80 4.43
CA SER A 57 -1.81 18.82 4.35
C SER A 57 -1.21 17.44 4.08
N ILE A 58 -1.82 16.38 4.63
CA ILE A 58 -1.46 14.98 4.35
C ILE A 58 -1.73 14.63 2.88
N LEU A 59 -2.93 14.93 2.38
CA LEU A 59 -3.28 14.66 0.99
C LEU A 59 -2.37 15.44 0.03
N CYS A 60 -2.20 16.74 0.26
CA CYS A 60 -1.36 17.62 -0.56
C CYS A 60 0.12 17.22 -0.58
N GLN A 61 0.59 16.46 0.42
CA GLN A 61 1.95 15.93 0.42
C GLN A 61 2.14 14.78 -0.59
N LEU A 62 1.08 14.04 -0.88
CA LEU A 62 1.11 12.81 -1.69
C LEU A 62 0.33 12.91 -3.01
N SER A 63 -0.50 13.92 -3.20
CA SER A 63 -1.30 14.15 -4.41
C SER A 63 -1.22 15.62 -4.88
N THR A 64 -2.17 16.03 -5.72
CA THR A 64 -2.30 17.41 -6.20
C THR A 64 -3.08 18.28 -5.21
N VAL A 65 -2.94 19.60 -5.35
CA VAL A 65 -3.60 20.57 -4.47
C VAL A 65 -5.12 20.50 -4.64
N GLU A 66 -5.59 20.31 -5.87
CA GLU A 66 -6.99 20.25 -6.26
C GLU A 66 -7.67 19.04 -5.59
N PHE A 67 -7.07 17.86 -5.75
CA PHE A 67 -7.53 16.63 -5.11
C PHE A 67 -7.58 16.78 -3.59
N ALA A 68 -6.52 17.35 -3.00
CA ALA A 68 -6.46 17.55 -1.56
C ALA A 68 -7.58 18.47 -1.06
N LYS A 69 -7.94 19.53 -1.80
CA LYS A 69 -9.05 20.44 -1.43
C LYS A 69 -10.39 19.75 -1.48
N GLU A 70 -10.64 18.98 -2.53
CA GLU A 70 -11.90 18.26 -2.73
C GLU A 70 -12.12 17.18 -1.67
N HIS A 71 -11.08 16.42 -1.36
CA HIS A 71 -11.18 15.24 -0.53
C HIS A 71 -10.82 15.42 0.94
N ALA A 72 -10.38 16.62 1.37
CA ALA A 72 -9.98 16.88 2.76
C ALA A 72 -11.08 16.54 3.78
N ILE A 73 -12.35 16.83 3.49
CA ILE A 73 -13.47 16.57 4.41
C ILE A 73 -13.72 15.06 4.57
N ASN A 74 -13.70 14.32 3.47
CA ASN A 74 -13.93 12.88 3.46
C ASN A 74 -12.76 12.17 4.18
N PHE A 75 -11.53 12.55 3.83
CA PHE A 75 -10.33 12.02 4.49
C PHE A 75 -10.31 12.31 5.99
N ASN A 76 -10.77 13.50 6.40
CA ASN A 76 -10.91 13.82 7.82
C ASN A 76 -11.85 12.85 8.52
N THR A 77 -13.04 12.66 7.95
CA THR A 77 -14.10 11.86 8.55
C THR A 77 -13.73 10.38 8.64
N GLU A 78 -13.06 9.86 7.62
CA GLU A 78 -12.71 8.44 7.50
C GLU A 78 -11.41 8.08 8.21
N VAL A 79 -10.42 8.97 8.21
CA VAL A 79 -9.05 8.67 8.66
C VAL A 79 -8.65 9.52 9.86
N VAL A 80 -8.59 10.84 9.73
CA VAL A 80 -8.00 11.72 10.76
C VAL A 80 -8.83 11.77 12.05
N LYS A 81 -10.16 11.66 11.94
CA LYS A 81 -11.07 11.51 13.07
C LYS A 81 -10.77 10.26 13.91
N GLY A 82 -10.24 9.19 13.30
CA GLY A 82 -9.89 7.95 13.99
C GLY A 82 -8.59 8.02 14.80
N LEU A 83 -7.76 9.06 14.57
CA LEU A 83 -6.49 9.25 15.24
C LEU A 83 -6.71 9.81 16.65
N ASN A 84 -7.23 9.01 17.59
CA ASN A 84 -7.59 9.51 18.94
C ASN A 84 -6.42 9.54 19.93
N ASN A 85 -5.30 8.90 19.57
CA ASN A 85 -4.15 8.80 20.45
C ASN A 85 -3.35 10.11 20.47
N ARG A 86 -2.64 10.33 21.57
CA ARG A 86 -1.64 11.40 21.71
C ARG A 86 -0.58 11.31 20.61
N ASP A 87 -0.17 10.07 20.34
CA ASP A 87 0.85 9.69 19.38
C ASP A 87 0.24 8.76 18.34
N TRP A 88 0.46 9.02 17.06
CA TRP A 88 -0.03 8.17 15.98
C TRP A 88 0.96 8.09 14.83
N ILE A 89 0.87 7.00 14.07
CA ILE A 89 1.64 6.76 12.87
C ILE A 89 0.64 6.40 11.76
N LEU A 90 0.76 7.08 10.62
CA LEU A 90 -0.05 6.82 9.44
C LEU A 90 0.89 6.57 8.25
N ASN A 91 0.78 5.41 7.62
CA ASN A 91 1.68 5.02 6.53
C ASN A 91 1.31 5.74 5.23
N SER A 92 2.30 6.28 4.51
CA SER A 92 2.05 6.87 3.18
C SER A 92 1.41 5.88 2.22
N VAL A 93 1.73 4.59 2.33
CA VAL A 93 1.13 3.54 1.48
C VAL A 93 -0.38 3.43 1.71
N ASP A 94 -0.84 3.56 2.95
CA ASP A 94 -2.27 3.48 3.25
C ASP A 94 -3.01 4.75 2.80
N VAL A 95 -2.36 5.91 2.88
CA VAL A 95 -2.88 7.17 2.33
C VAL A 95 -2.94 7.11 0.79
N LEU A 96 -1.91 6.57 0.13
CA LEU A 96 -1.90 6.39 -1.33
C LEU A 96 -3.03 5.46 -1.77
N LYS A 97 -3.22 4.31 -1.11
CA LYS A 97 -4.37 3.44 -1.39
C LYS A 97 -5.70 4.15 -1.19
N TRP A 98 -5.81 4.99 -0.16
CA TRP A 98 -7.01 5.80 0.05
C TRP A 98 -7.23 6.79 -1.10
N ILE A 99 -6.16 7.45 -1.57
CA ILE A 99 -6.20 8.37 -2.72
C ILE A 99 -6.64 7.62 -3.98
N ASP A 100 -6.04 6.46 -4.28
CA ASP A 100 -6.36 5.66 -5.47
C ASP A 100 -7.86 5.27 -5.48
N ASN A 101 -8.38 4.79 -4.35
CA ASN A 101 -9.79 4.41 -4.19
C ASN A 101 -10.78 5.59 -4.34
N HIS A 102 -10.31 6.83 -4.14
CA HIS A 102 -11.12 8.04 -4.26
C HIS A 102 -10.85 8.81 -5.55
N SER A 103 -9.78 8.47 -6.27
CA SER A 103 -9.45 9.00 -7.59
C SER A 103 -10.30 8.33 -8.68
N GLU A 104 -10.57 7.03 -8.56
CA GLU A 104 -11.46 6.29 -9.49
C GLU A 104 -12.93 6.73 -9.41
N LYS A 105 -13.33 7.45 -8.35
CA LYS A 105 -14.68 8.02 -8.22
C LYS A 105 -14.86 9.33 -9.00
N ILE A 106 -13.80 9.90 -9.59
CA ILE A 106 -13.84 11.16 -10.34
C ILE A 106 -14.29 10.96 -11.81
N GLU A 107 -14.37 9.72 -12.32
CA GLU A 107 -14.96 9.44 -13.64
C GLU A 107 -16.48 9.17 -13.64
N ILE A 108 -17.15 9.17 -12.47
CA ILE A 108 -18.61 8.88 -12.38
C ILE A 108 -19.44 10.14 -12.07
N VAL A 109 -18.87 11.33 -12.20
CA VAL A 109 -19.61 12.60 -12.03
C VAL A 109 -19.55 13.44 -13.30
N GLN A 110 -19.96 12.83 -14.40
CA GLN A 110 -20.57 13.48 -15.57
C GLN A 110 -21.12 12.33 -16.42
N GLN A 111 -22.45 12.26 -16.59
CA GLN A 111 -23.22 11.24 -17.32
C GLN A 111 -23.73 10.03 -16.52
N HIS A 112 -24.45 10.25 -15.42
CA HIS A 112 -25.47 9.31 -14.95
C HIS A 112 -26.74 10.06 -14.56
N ALA A 113 -27.30 10.78 -15.53
CA ALA A 113 -28.73 10.97 -15.65
C ALA A 113 -29.09 10.38 -17.02
N GLU A 114 -30.00 9.41 -17.03
CA GLU A 114 -30.41 8.57 -18.18
C GLU A 114 -29.58 7.28 -18.35
N GLU A 115 -30.16 6.18 -17.86
CA GLU A 115 -29.96 4.75 -18.24
C GLU A 115 -29.85 3.77 -17.07
N GLU A 116 -30.45 4.08 -15.91
CA GLU A 116 -31.13 3.04 -15.16
C GLU A 116 -32.44 2.68 -15.88
N ASN A 117 -32.38 1.70 -16.78
CA ASN A 117 -33.41 0.66 -17.02
C ASN A 117 -33.16 -0.06 -18.36
N LYS A 118 -32.26 -1.07 -18.37
CA LYS A 118 -32.32 -2.22 -19.30
C LYS A 118 -31.47 -3.41 -18.80
N ILE A 119 -32.06 -4.13 -17.84
CA ILE A 119 -32.30 -5.58 -17.91
C ILE A 119 -31.05 -6.49 -18.01
N HIS A 120 -30.66 -7.01 -16.84
CA HIS A 120 -30.77 -8.45 -16.52
C HIS A 120 -30.93 -9.42 -17.71
N ASP A 121 -29.83 -9.90 -18.31
CA ASP A 121 -29.70 -11.25 -18.92
C ASP A 121 -28.44 -11.39 -19.80
N GLN A 122 -27.23 -11.55 -19.23
CA GLN A 122 -26.05 -12.05 -19.99
C GLN A 122 -25.09 -12.95 -19.19
N ASN A 123 -25.53 -13.58 -18.09
CA ASN A 123 -24.74 -14.59 -17.36
C ASN A 123 -24.95 -16.02 -17.89
N LYS A 124 -24.92 -16.18 -19.22
CA LYS A 124 -24.92 -17.47 -19.90
C LYS A 124 -24.22 -17.26 -21.25
N ILE A 125 -23.29 -18.15 -21.60
CA ILE A 125 -22.55 -18.21 -22.88
C ILE A 125 -21.16 -17.51 -22.89
N ILE A 126 -20.24 -17.84 -21.97
CA ILE A 126 -18.80 -17.94 -22.28
C ILE A 126 -18.23 -19.16 -21.51
N ASN A 127 -18.82 -20.32 -21.76
CA ASN A 127 -18.34 -21.62 -21.33
C ASN A 127 -18.53 -22.61 -22.48
N ALA A 128 -17.78 -22.43 -23.57
CA ALA A 128 -17.57 -23.44 -24.61
C ALA A 128 -16.44 -22.97 -25.52
N GLN A 129 -15.52 -23.88 -25.89
CA GLN A 129 -14.40 -23.71 -26.83
C GLN A 129 -13.18 -23.00 -26.20
N ASN A 130 -12.26 -23.70 -25.54
CA ASN A 130 -11.28 -24.52 -26.24
C ASN A 130 -10.84 -25.72 -25.40
N LYS A 131 -11.32 -26.90 -25.80
CA LYS A 131 -10.67 -28.20 -25.58
C LYS A 131 -10.24 -28.72 -26.95
N ILE A 132 -9.22 -29.59 -26.91
CA ILE A 132 -8.62 -30.43 -27.98
C ILE A 132 -7.23 -29.92 -28.40
N THR A 133 -6.10 -30.62 -28.24
CA THR A 133 -5.58 -31.66 -27.32
C THR A 133 -4.17 -32.00 -27.83
N THR A 134 -3.24 -32.40 -26.97
CA THR A 134 -2.37 -33.57 -27.28
C THR A 134 -1.72 -34.18 -26.03
N ALA A 135 -1.95 -35.48 -25.88
CA ALA A 135 -1.07 -36.51 -25.30
C ALA A 135 -0.62 -36.41 -23.82
N GLN A 136 -1.51 -36.91 -22.96
CA GLN A 136 -1.26 -37.82 -21.84
C GLN A 136 0.20 -38.08 -21.39
N LYS A 137 0.54 -37.60 -20.19
CA LYS A 137 1.29 -38.40 -19.20
C LYS A 137 0.63 -38.23 -17.83
N LYS A 138 -0.12 -39.25 -17.40
CA LYS A 138 -0.75 -39.31 -16.06
C LYS A 138 0.33 -39.19 -14.98
N VAL A 139 0.40 -38.04 -14.32
CA VAL A 139 1.06 -37.92 -13.01
C VAL A 139 0.04 -37.30 -12.05
N LYS A 140 -0.29 -38.04 -11.00
CA LYS A 140 -1.23 -37.66 -9.93
C LYS A 140 -0.95 -36.23 -9.47
N PRO A 141 -1.94 -35.34 -9.30
CA PRO A 141 -1.70 -33.99 -8.79
C PRO A 141 -1.26 -34.11 -7.33
N LYS A 142 0.05 -34.02 -7.08
CA LYS A 142 0.58 -33.89 -5.72
C LYS A 142 0.06 -32.57 -5.18
N LYS A 143 -0.62 -32.62 -4.03
CA LYS A 143 -1.04 -31.45 -3.24
C LYS A 143 0.12 -30.44 -3.23
N SER A 144 -0.07 -29.28 -3.86
CA SER A 144 0.98 -28.27 -3.94
C SER A 144 1.20 -27.69 -2.54
N ASN A 145 2.46 -27.67 -2.14
CA ASN A 145 2.85 -27.26 -0.80
C ASN A 145 3.17 -25.76 -0.82
N ILE A 146 2.51 -24.96 0.01
CA ILE A 146 2.63 -23.50 0.01
C ILE A 146 4.10 -23.08 0.19
N VAL A 147 4.84 -23.72 1.09
CA VAL A 147 6.27 -23.41 1.33
C VAL A 147 7.10 -23.74 0.09
N LYS A 148 6.80 -24.84 -0.61
CA LYS A 148 7.54 -25.21 -1.83
C LYS A 148 7.25 -24.25 -2.99
N ASN A 149 6.03 -23.75 -3.09
CA ASN A 149 5.68 -22.75 -4.09
C ASN A 149 6.44 -21.44 -3.83
N ILE A 150 6.48 -20.98 -2.58
CA ILE A 150 7.23 -19.78 -2.17
C ILE A 150 8.73 -19.95 -2.45
N CYS A 151 9.32 -21.09 -2.07
CA CYS A 151 10.73 -21.37 -2.34
C CYS A 151 11.03 -21.36 -3.84
N LYS A 152 10.10 -21.87 -4.67
CA LYS A 152 10.22 -21.87 -6.13
C LYS A 152 10.12 -20.47 -6.72
N GLU A 153 9.20 -19.64 -6.23
CA GLU A 153 9.04 -18.25 -6.67
C GLU A 153 10.26 -17.40 -6.33
N LEU A 154 10.82 -17.60 -5.13
CA LEU A 154 12.02 -16.90 -4.67
C LEU A 154 13.33 -17.47 -5.25
N GLY A 155 13.29 -18.65 -5.88
CA GLY A 155 14.50 -19.35 -6.33
C GLY A 155 15.43 -19.78 -5.19
N ILE A 156 14.90 -19.97 -3.97
CA ILE A 156 15.66 -20.32 -2.77
C ILE A 156 15.28 -21.70 -2.23
N THR A 157 16.11 -22.24 -1.34
CA THR A 157 15.83 -23.50 -0.63
C THR A 157 15.07 -23.25 0.68
N GLN A 158 14.45 -24.29 1.25
CA GLN A 158 13.80 -24.18 2.57
C GLN A 158 14.81 -23.82 3.68
N LYS A 159 16.04 -24.32 3.57
CA LYS A 159 17.14 -23.97 4.47
C LYS A 159 17.48 -22.48 4.39
N SER A 160 17.64 -21.95 3.18
CA SER A 160 17.92 -20.53 2.98
C SER A 160 16.76 -19.65 3.44
N LEU A 161 15.52 -20.09 3.22
CA LEU A 161 14.34 -19.42 3.77
C LEU A 161 14.34 -19.39 5.31
N ALA A 162 14.77 -20.47 5.96
CA ALA A 162 14.87 -20.53 7.42
C ALA A 162 15.94 -19.57 7.95
N GLU A 163 17.10 -19.51 7.28
CA GLU A 163 18.21 -18.60 7.59
C GLU A 163 17.79 -17.13 7.42
N ILE A 164 17.12 -16.78 6.31
CA ILE A 164 16.62 -15.42 6.06
C ILE A 164 15.59 -14.98 7.11
N LEU A 165 14.73 -15.90 7.54
CA LEU A 165 13.69 -15.62 8.52
C LEU A 165 14.18 -15.77 9.97
N GLU A 166 15.45 -16.10 10.18
CA GLU A 166 16.04 -16.36 11.50
C GLU A 166 15.23 -17.38 12.34
N VAL A 167 14.68 -18.40 11.68
CA VAL A 167 13.93 -19.47 12.32
C VAL A 167 14.65 -20.82 12.15
N PRO A 168 14.48 -21.76 13.09
CA PRO A 168 14.99 -23.12 12.91
C PRO A 168 14.46 -23.77 11.61
N GLU A 169 15.30 -24.55 10.92
CA GLU A 169 14.91 -25.26 9.69
C GLU A 169 13.72 -26.21 9.92
N GLY A 170 13.63 -26.79 11.13
CA GLY A 170 12.50 -27.60 11.57
C GLY A 170 11.16 -26.84 11.56
N THR A 171 11.19 -25.53 11.81
CA THR A 171 10.00 -24.67 11.80
C THR A 171 9.45 -24.52 10.39
N VAL A 172 10.30 -24.20 9.41
CA VAL A 172 9.92 -24.09 8.00
C VAL A 172 9.49 -25.45 7.45
N SER A 173 10.16 -26.52 7.86
CA SER A 173 9.79 -27.90 7.52
C SER A 173 8.41 -28.27 8.07
N SER A 174 8.10 -27.88 9.31
CA SER A 174 6.77 -28.08 9.92
C SER A 174 5.68 -27.32 9.15
N TRP A 175 5.92 -26.09 8.70
CA TRP A 175 4.97 -25.35 7.85
C TRP A 175 4.73 -26.03 6.52
N ALA A 176 5.79 -26.60 5.93
CA ALA A 176 5.67 -27.37 4.71
C ALA A 176 4.82 -28.63 4.95
N VAL A 177 5.05 -29.38 6.02
CA VAL A 177 4.29 -30.60 6.32
C VAL A 177 2.82 -30.29 6.61
N LYS A 178 2.54 -29.28 7.43
CA LYS A 178 1.18 -28.84 7.78
C LYS A 178 0.48 -28.10 6.65
N ASN A 179 1.23 -27.67 5.63
CA ASN A 179 0.76 -26.85 4.53
C ASN A 179 0.08 -25.55 4.99
N GLU A 180 0.58 -24.97 6.07
CA GLU A 180 0.04 -23.77 6.71
C GLU A 180 1.20 -22.87 7.14
N LEU A 181 1.09 -21.58 6.81
CA LEU A 181 2.03 -20.56 7.26
C LEU A 181 1.36 -19.70 8.34
N PRO A 182 2.01 -19.53 9.51
CA PRO A 182 1.57 -18.55 10.51
C PRO A 182 1.50 -17.14 9.92
N ARG A 183 0.61 -16.29 10.47
CA ARG A 183 0.41 -14.91 10.01
C ARG A 183 1.72 -14.12 9.92
N LEU A 184 2.58 -14.26 10.93
CA LEU A 184 3.88 -13.59 10.98
C LEU A 184 4.82 -14.08 9.89
N GLY A 185 4.91 -15.41 9.68
CA GLY A 185 5.72 -16.00 8.61
C GLY A 185 5.25 -15.57 7.23
N LYS A 186 3.94 -15.48 7.00
CA LYS A 186 3.38 -14.93 5.75
C LYS A 186 3.82 -13.49 5.51
N LYS A 187 3.74 -12.62 6.53
CA LYS A 187 4.11 -11.21 6.41
C LYS A 187 5.62 -11.03 6.21
N ALA A 188 6.44 -11.83 6.89
CA ALA A 188 7.89 -11.78 6.73
C ALA A 188 8.34 -12.19 5.32
N ILE A 189 7.73 -13.22 4.75
CA ILE A 189 7.99 -13.65 3.36
C ILE A 189 7.54 -12.59 2.37
N GLU A 190 6.35 -12.02 2.55
CA GLU A 190 5.85 -10.92 1.71
C GLU A 190 6.81 -9.71 1.73
N PHE A 191 7.29 -9.36 2.92
CA PHE A 191 8.27 -8.29 3.10
C PHE A 191 9.60 -8.62 2.40
N TYR A 192 10.08 -9.87 2.49
CA TYR A 192 11.30 -10.29 1.80
C TYR A 192 11.16 -10.23 0.27
N ILE A 193 10.03 -10.71 -0.28
CA ILE A 193 9.73 -10.61 -1.72
C ILE A 193 9.76 -9.14 -2.16
N LEU A 194 9.10 -8.26 -1.40
CA LEU A 194 9.06 -6.84 -1.70
C LEU A 194 10.46 -6.21 -1.64
N SER A 195 11.23 -6.53 -0.61
CA SER A 195 12.61 -6.06 -0.45
C SER A 195 13.49 -6.48 -1.62
N LYS A 196 13.35 -7.74 -2.09
CA LYS A 196 14.13 -8.24 -3.23
C LYS A 196 13.79 -7.50 -4.53
N LYS A 197 12.51 -7.30 -4.82
CA LYS A 197 12.06 -6.51 -5.98
C LYS A 197 12.58 -5.07 -5.92
N ASN A 198 12.56 -4.46 -4.74
CA ASN A 198 13.09 -3.11 -4.55
C ASN A 198 14.60 -3.06 -4.83
N GLN A 199 15.34 -4.09 -4.40
CA GLN A 199 16.78 -4.18 -4.67
C GLN A 199 17.07 -4.30 -6.17
N ASP A 200 16.31 -5.14 -6.89
CA ASP A 200 16.47 -5.32 -8.34
C ASP A 200 16.22 -4.00 -9.11
N ILE A 201 15.23 -3.21 -8.66
CA ILE A 201 14.96 -1.88 -9.21
C ILE A 201 16.15 -0.95 -8.98
N VAL A 202 16.67 -0.90 -7.75
CA VAL A 202 17.83 -0.05 -7.40
C VAL A 202 19.06 -0.44 -8.21
N ASP A 203 19.32 -1.73 -8.37
CA ASP A 203 20.47 -2.23 -9.13
C ASP A 203 20.34 -1.91 -10.62
N SER A 204 19.12 -2.00 -11.17
CA SER A 204 18.83 -1.56 -12.55
C SER A 204 19.15 -0.08 -12.76
N TYR A 205 18.77 0.79 -11.82
CA TYR A 205 19.10 2.22 -11.88
C TYR A 205 20.59 2.49 -11.76
N LYS A 206 21.29 1.82 -10.84
CA LYS A 206 22.76 1.93 -10.69
C LYS A 206 23.50 1.51 -11.96
N ASN A 207 23.04 0.44 -12.60
CA ASN A 207 23.61 -0.01 -13.87
C ASN A 207 23.38 1.04 -14.97
N PHE A 208 22.19 1.62 -15.05
CA PHE A 208 21.89 2.68 -16.00
C PHE A 208 22.74 3.94 -15.78
N THR A 209 22.89 4.41 -14.54
CA THR A 209 23.73 5.58 -14.24
C THR A 209 25.19 5.32 -14.57
N LYS A 210 25.68 4.10 -14.31
CA LYS A 210 27.04 3.69 -14.67
C LYS A 210 27.26 3.67 -16.19
N LEU A 211 26.27 3.23 -16.97
CA LEU A 211 26.31 3.29 -18.43
C LEU A 211 26.40 4.73 -18.93
N LEU A 212 25.58 5.63 -18.39
CA LEU A 212 25.63 7.05 -18.74
C LEU A 212 26.99 7.69 -18.39
N ALA A 213 27.54 7.35 -17.23
CA ALA A 213 28.84 7.86 -16.80
C ALA A 213 30.03 7.31 -17.60
N THR A 214 29.86 6.19 -18.30
CA THR A 214 30.91 5.58 -19.15
C THR A 214 30.88 6.14 -20.58
N GLN A 215 29.81 6.84 -20.98
CA GLN A 215 29.64 7.45 -22.30
C GLN A 215 29.96 8.96 -22.33
N ALA A 216 30.43 9.53 -21.22
CA ALA A 216 30.90 10.91 -21.08
C ALA A 216 32.41 10.93 -20.85
#